data_AF-T1G2Z0-F1
#
_entry.id   AF-T1G2Z0-F1
#
_cell.length_a   1.000
_cell.length_b   1.000
_cell.length_c   1.000
_cell.angle_alpha   90.00
_cell.angle_beta   90.00
_cell.angle_gamma   90.00
#
_symmetry.space_group_name_H-M   'P 1'
#
loop_
_entity.id
_entity.type
_entity.pdbx_description
1 polymer ?
#
loop_
_entity_poly.entity_id
_entity_poly.type
_entity_poly.pdbx_seq_one_letter_code
_entity_poly.pdbx_strand_id
1 'polypeptide(L)'
;QIRIFRPPSYSGTMALILLVSLIGGILYLKRNNLEFLYNKTSWGVFSVVLILAMTSGQMWNHIRGAQLMYRNPQDGQWHYIHGSTQSQFIVESYIVIFLNAAIVGGMFMLSEVGENKKDSGKKKFYALCGLAVVAIFFSFMLSIFKVKHRGYPYRLGTLCVCVCVCVCVRAFLCEDRSLY
;
A
#
# COMPACT_ATOMS: atom_id res chain seq x y z
N GLN A 1 -26.84 29.72 15.84
CA GLN A 1 -26.27 28.53 15.17
C GLN A 1 -27.40 27.81 14.44
N ILE A 2 -27.44 27.89 13.11
CA ILE A 2 -28.53 27.31 12.29
C ILE A 2 -28.08 25.91 11.86
N ARG A 3 -28.85 24.86 12.18
CA ARG A 3 -28.54 23.49 11.74
C ARG A 3 -29.05 23.30 10.31
N ILE A 4 -28.14 23.31 9.35
CA ILE A 4 -28.43 22.96 7.96
C ILE A 4 -28.57 21.44 7.86
N PHE A 5 -29.79 20.96 7.63
CA PHE A 5 -30.08 19.56 7.30
C PHE A 5 -29.71 19.32 5.84
N ARG A 6 -28.72 18.48 5.56
CA ARG A 6 -28.49 18.02 4.18
C ARG A 6 -29.51 16.91 3.89
N PRO A 7 -30.29 16.99 2.80
CA PRO A 7 -31.22 15.91 2.47
C PRO A 7 -30.43 14.61 2.32
N PRO A 8 -30.88 13.50 2.90
CA PRO A 8 -30.18 12.22 2.82
C PRO A 8 -29.99 11.84 1.35
N SER A 9 -28.75 11.53 0.97
CA SER A 9 -28.41 11.16 -0.40
C SER A 9 -28.87 9.73 -0.70
N TYR A 10 -30.11 9.58 -1.18
CA TYR A 10 -30.71 8.29 -1.54
C TYR A 10 -29.95 7.55 -2.64
N SER A 11 -29.25 8.26 -3.54
CA SER A 11 -28.46 7.65 -4.62
C SER A 11 -27.40 6.67 -4.10
N GLY A 12 -26.68 7.03 -3.03
CA GLY A 12 -25.67 6.15 -2.42
C GLY A 12 -26.30 4.92 -1.77
N THR A 13 -27.42 5.09 -1.08
CA THR A 13 -28.14 3.98 -0.44
C THR A 13 -28.72 3.01 -1.46
N MET A 14 -29.33 3.51 -2.55
CA MET A 14 -29.89 2.68 -3.61
C MET A 14 -28.80 1.93 -4.38
N ALA A 15 -27.65 2.58 -4.65
CA ALA A 15 -26.50 1.91 -5.26
C ALA A 15 -25.92 0.80 -4.37
N LEU A 16 -25.90 1.00 -3.05
CA LEU A 16 -25.42 0.00 -2.09
C LEU A 16 -26.34 -1.21 -2.04
N ILE A 17 -27.66 -1.00 -2.02
CA ILE A 17 -28.68 -2.07 -2.08
C ILE A 17 -28.55 -2.87 -3.38
N LEU A 18 -28.39 -2.19 -4.52
CA LEU A 18 -28.18 -2.83 -5.81
C LEU A 18 -26.91 -3.67 -5.83
N LEU A 19 -25.81 -3.13 -5.30
CA LEU A 19 -24.52 -3.81 -5.24
C LEU A 19 -24.57 -5.07 -4.35
N VAL A 20 -25.23 -5.00 -3.19
CA VAL A 20 -25.43 -6.15 -2.30
C VAL A 20 -26.33 -7.21 -2.96
N SER A 21 -27.40 -6.80 -3.63
CA SER A 21 -28.28 -7.70 -4.38
C SER A 21 -27.54 -8.41 -5.52
N LEU A 22 -26.68 -7.69 -6.23
CA LEU A 22 -25.91 -8.21 -7.36
C LEU A 22 -24.81 -9.19 -6.88
N ILE A 23 -24.10 -8.85 -5.80
CA ILE A 23 -23.14 -9.76 -5.16
C ILE A 23 -23.86 -11.02 -4.64
N GLY A 24 -25.01 -10.86 -3.99
CA GLY A 24 -25.84 -11.97 -3.52
C GLY A 24 -26.33 -12.87 -4.66
N GLY A 25 -26.74 -12.27 -5.78
CA GLY A 25 -27.14 -12.99 -6.99
C GLY A 25 -26.01 -13.77 -7.65
N ILE A 26 -24.81 -13.18 -7.74
CA ILE A 26 -23.61 -13.85 -8.26
C ILE A 26 -23.21 -15.00 -7.34
N LEU A 27 -23.24 -14.82 -6.02
CA LEU A 27 -22.97 -15.88 -5.05
C LEU A 27 -24.00 -17.02 -5.14
N TYR A 28 -25.27 -16.69 -5.39
CA TYR A 28 -26.34 -17.67 -5.56
C TYR A 28 -26.17 -18.50 -6.84
N LEU A 29 -25.89 -17.85 -7.98
CA LEU A 29 -25.69 -18.54 -9.26
C LEU A 29 -24.36 -19.32 -9.29
N LYS A 30 -23.30 -18.80 -8.65
CA LYS A 30 -21.99 -19.44 -8.60
C LYS A 30 -21.80 -20.36 -7.38
N ARG A 31 -22.89 -20.83 -6.76
CA ARG A 31 -22.90 -21.69 -5.57
C ARG A 31 -22.02 -22.95 -5.70
N ASN A 32 -21.82 -23.46 -6.92
CA ASN A 32 -20.97 -24.64 -7.13
C ASN A 32 -19.45 -24.35 -7.08
N ASN A 33 -19.04 -23.08 -7.10
CA ASN A 33 -17.64 -22.63 -7.12
C ASN A 33 -17.25 -21.87 -5.83
N LEU A 34 -17.93 -22.17 -4.71
CA LEU A 34 -17.71 -21.55 -3.39
C LEU A 34 -16.35 -21.87 -2.76
N GLU A 35 -15.52 -22.69 -3.39
CA GLU A 35 -14.15 -23.01 -2.93
C GLU A 35 -13.31 -21.75 -2.71
N PHE A 36 -13.48 -20.71 -3.54
CA PHE A 36 -12.80 -19.43 -3.36
C PHE A 36 -13.25 -18.69 -2.08
N LEU A 37 -14.52 -18.84 -1.69
CA LEU A 37 -15.10 -18.20 -0.50
C LEU A 37 -14.73 -18.94 0.80
N TYR A 38 -14.41 -20.24 0.74
CA TYR A 38 -13.94 -20.99 1.90
C TYR A 38 -12.42 -20.90 2.11
N ASN A 39 -11.68 -20.47 1.09
CA ASN A 39 -10.23 -20.36 1.15
C ASN A 39 -9.78 -19.21 2.07
N LYS A 40 -9.11 -19.54 3.17
CA LYS A 40 -8.59 -18.56 4.14
C LYS A 40 -7.54 -17.61 3.54
N THR A 41 -6.75 -18.06 2.56
CA THR A 41 -5.73 -17.20 1.93
C THR A 41 -6.37 -16.11 1.08
N SER A 42 -7.48 -16.39 0.39
CA SER A 42 -8.27 -15.39 -0.34
C SER A 42 -8.78 -14.27 0.58
N TRP A 43 -9.31 -14.63 1.76
CA TRP A 43 -9.76 -13.66 2.77
C TRP A 43 -8.62 -12.84 3.37
N GLY A 44 -7.46 -13.45 3.56
CA GLY A 44 -6.24 -12.76 3.98
C GLY A 44 -5.82 -11.69 2.97
N VAL A 45 -5.72 -12.07 1.69
CA VAL A 45 -5.37 -11.14 0.59
C VAL A 45 -6.41 -10.02 0.48
N PHE A 46 -7.69 -10.34 0.53
CA PHE A 46 -8.76 -9.35 0.48
C PHE A 46 -8.68 -8.34 1.64
N SER A 47 -8.42 -8.83 2.86
CA SER A 47 -8.28 -7.98 4.04
C SER A 47 -7.09 -7.02 3.91
N VAL A 48 -5.95 -7.50 3.42
CA VAL A 48 -4.76 -6.67 3.19
C VAL A 48 -5.04 -5.59 2.13
N VAL A 49 -5.70 -5.94 1.04
CA VAL A 49 -6.07 -4.96 -0.01
C VAL A 49 -7.01 -3.89 0.54
N LEU A 50 -7.98 -4.25 1.37
CA LEU A 50 -8.90 -3.31 2.00
C LEU A 50 -8.14 -2.35 2.94
N ILE A 51 -7.25 -2.87 3.78
CA ILE A 51 -6.44 -2.04 4.69
C ILE A 51 -5.55 -1.07 3.89
N LEU A 52 -4.92 -1.53 2.81
CA LEU A 52 -4.10 -0.67 1.93
C LEU A 52 -4.93 0.43 1.26
N ALA A 53 -6.12 0.10 0.76
CA ALA A 53 -7.03 1.07 0.15
C ALA A 53 -7.45 2.15 1.17
N MET A 54 -7.77 1.76 2.41
CA MET A 54 -8.16 2.71 3.46
C MET A 54 -6.99 3.57 3.94
N THR A 55 -5.80 2.99 4.08
CA THR A 55 -4.60 3.70 4.57
C THR A 55 -4.12 4.79 3.59
N SER A 56 -4.39 4.63 2.29
CA SER A 56 -3.94 5.56 1.25
C SER A 56 -4.69 6.89 1.12
N GLY A 57 -5.78 7.07 1.88
CA GLY A 57 -6.54 8.33 1.87
C GLY A 57 -7.65 8.40 0.81
N GLN A 58 -8.16 7.27 0.31
CA GLN A 58 -9.33 7.25 -0.61
C GLN A 58 -10.55 7.97 -0.03
N MET A 59 -10.76 7.90 1.29
CA MET A 59 -11.85 8.62 1.97
C MET A 59 -11.63 10.14 1.95
N TRP A 60 -10.39 10.61 2.03
CA TRP A 60 -10.06 12.03 1.93
C TRP A 60 -10.38 12.55 0.52
N ASN A 61 -10.04 11.77 -0.52
CA ASN A 61 -10.41 12.08 -1.91
C ASN A 61 -11.93 12.18 -2.09
N HIS A 62 -12.70 11.27 -1.48
CA HIS A 62 -14.15 11.24 -1.57
C HIS A 62 -14.83 12.43 -0.86
N ILE A 63 -14.36 12.84 0.33
CA ILE A 63 -15.00 13.92 1.11
C ILE A 63 -14.66 15.30 0.53
N ARG A 64 -13.41 15.50 0.09
CA ARG A 64 -12.93 16.82 -0.37
C ARG A 64 -13.08 17.05 -1.86
N GLY A 65 -13.34 16.01 -2.67
CA GLY A 65 -13.43 16.15 -4.13
C GLY A 65 -12.09 16.58 -4.73
N ALA A 66 -11.04 15.82 -4.43
CA ALA A 66 -9.68 16.12 -4.88
C ALA A 66 -9.59 16.31 -6.40
N GLN A 67 -8.89 17.35 -6.85
CA GLN A 67 -8.66 17.57 -8.28
C GLN A 67 -7.79 16.43 -8.84
N LEU A 68 -8.12 15.94 -10.05
CA LEU A 68 -7.35 14.86 -10.66
C LEU A 68 -5.92 15.31 -11.02
N MET A 69 -5.79 16.49 -11.62
CA MET A 69 -4.54 17.08 -12.11
C MET A 69 -4.71 18.60 -12.14
N TYR A 70 -3.66 19.36 -11.78
CA TYR A 70 -3.65 20.81 -11.94
C TYR A 70 -2.66 21.19 -13.05
N ARG A 71 -3.16 21.90 -14.08
CA ARG A 71 -2.33 22.47 -15.14
C ARG A 71 -1.97 23.89 -14.74
N ASN A 72 -0.68 24.20 -14.63
CA ASN A 72 -0.26 25.55 -14.32
C ASN A 72 -0.58 26.48 -15.52
N PRO A 73 -1.38 27.55 -15.35
CA PRO A 73 -1.75 28.43 -16.47
C PRO A 73 -0.58 29.22 -17.07
N GLN A 74 0.54 29.32 -16.34
CA GLN A 74 1.70 30.14 -16.70
C GLN A 74 2.76 29.36 -17.50
N ASP A 75 3.00 28.09 -17.16
CA ASP A 75 4.07 27.27 -17.78
C ASP A 75 3.55 26.11 -18.65
N GLY A 76 2.23 25.82 -18.61
CA GLY A 76 1.64 24.73 -19.37
C GLY A 76 2.06 23.31 -18.94
N GLN A 77 2.95 23.18 -17.95
CA GLN A 77 3.46 21.91 -17.43
C GLN A 77 2.45 21.24 -16.49
N TRP A 78 2.39 19.91 -16.54
CA TRP A 78 1.56 19.07 -15.68
C TRP A 78 2.23 18.85 -14.33
N HIS A 79 1.66 19.35 -13.24
CA HIS A 79 2.16 19.09 -11.90
C HIS A 79 1.39 17.93 -11.25
N TYR A 80 2.06 16.79 -11.12
CA TYR A 80 1.51 15.56 -10.53
C TYR A 80 1.56 15.54 -8.99
N ILE A 81 2.32 16.45 -8.37
CA ILE A 81 2.52 16.54 -6.92
C ILE A 81 2.10 17.94 -6.46
N HIS A 82 1.22 18.01 -5.48
CA HIS A 82 0.72 19.24 -4.89
C HIS A 82 1.74 19.79 -3.88
N GLY A 83 2.13 21.05 -4.04
CA GLY A 83 3.15 21.68 -3.19
C GLY A 83 2.72 21.95 -1.74
N SER A 84 1.41 21.88 -1.44
CA SER A 84 0.86 22.02 -0.10
C SER A 84 0.68 20.67 0.58
N THR A 85 0.94 20.63 1.89
CA THR A 85 0.70 19.48 2.76
C THR A 85 -0.79 19.18 2.98
N GLN A 86 -1.65 20.19 2.87
CA GLN A 86 -3.06 20.08 3.26
C GLN A 86 -3.96 19.53 2.14
N SER A 87 -3.47 19.53 0.90
CA SER A 87 -4.16 19.04 -0.30
C SER A 87 -3.37 17.90 -0.93
N GLN A 88 -4.11 16.95 -1.49
CA GLN A 88 -3.60 15.72 -2.07
C GLN A 88 -4.30 15.51 -3.42
N PHE A 89 -3.56 15.02 -4.40
CA PHE A 89 -4.14 14.66 -5.69
C PHE A 89 -4.56 13.18 -5.67
N ILE A 90 -5.52 12.84 -6.52
CA ILE A 90 -5.95 11.45 -6.69
C ILE A 90 -4.78 10.59 -7.21
N VAL A 91 -3.98 11.13 -8.13
CA VAL A 91 -2.77 10.47 -8.65
C VAL A 91 -1.73 10.19 -7.55
N GLU A 92 -1.51 11.15 -6.63
CA GLU A 92 -0.62 10.92 -5.47
C GLU A 92 -1.08 9.72 -4.63
N SER A 93 -2.39 9.59 -4.44
CA SER A 93 -2.97 8.50 -3.65
C SER A 93 -2.71 7.13 -4.29
N TYR A 94 -2.82 7.01 -5.61
CA TYR A 94 -2.50 5.77 -6.32
C TYR A 94 -1.02 5.39 -6.22
N ILE A 95 -0.13 6.38 -6.31
CA ILE A 95 1.31 6.18 -6.12
C ILE A 95 1.56 5.66 -4.69
N VAL A 96 0.94 6.26 -3.68
CA VAL A 96 1.07 5.84 -2.27
C VAL A 96 0.49 4.44 -2.02
N ILE A 97 -0.64 4.07 -2.64
CA ILE A 97 -1.17 2.69 -2.57
C ILE A 97 -0.13 1.70 -3.10
N PHE A 98 0.41 1.97 -4.28
CA PHE A 98 1.37 1.08 -4.93
C PHE A 98 2.62 0.87 -4.07
N LEU A 99 3.17 1.95 -3.51
CA LEU A 99 4.37 1.87 -2.66
C LEU A 99 4.12 1.10 -1.36
N ASN A 100 2.99 1.34 -0.70
CA ASN A 100 2.64 0.58 0.50
C ASN A 100 2.37 -0.89 0.19
N ALA A 101 1.73 -1.20 -0.94
CA ALA A 101 1.53 -2.58 -1.38
C ALA A 101 2.86 -3.29 -1.65
N ALA A 102 3.84 -2.62 -2.26
CA ALA A 102 5.17 -3.17 -2.48
C ALA A 102 5.93 -3.45 -1.18
N ILE A 103 5.81 -2.57 -0.17
CA ILE A 103 6.40 -2.78 1.16
C ILE A 103 5.75 -3.99 1.85
N VAL A 104 4.41 -4.07 1.86
CA VAL A 104 3.68 -5.20 2.45
C VAL A 104 4.01 -6.51 1.73
N GLY A 105 4.13 -6.49 0.39
CA GLY A 105 4.58 -7.65 -0.39
C GLY A 105 6.00 -8.10 -0.04
N GLY A 106 6.93 -7.16 0.14
CA GLY A 106 8.29 -7.47 0.60
C GLY A 106 8.31 -8.06 2.01
N MET A 107 7.48 -7.55 2.92
CA MET A 107 7.31 -8.13 4.26
C MET A 107 6.67 -9.52 4.22
N PHE A 108 5.70 -9.76 3.34
CA PHE A 108 5.08 -11.07 3.15
C PHE A 108 6.11 -12.11 2.69
N MET A 109 6.99 -11.77 1.74
CA MET A 109 8.10 -12.64 1.30
C MET A 109 9.06 -12.98 2.45
N LEU A 110 9.31 -12.03 3.38
CA LEU A 110 10.13 -12.26 4.57
C LEU A 110 9.43 -13.17 5.60
N SER A 111 8.11 -13.07 5.76
CA SER A 111 7.34 -13.96 6.64
C SER A 111 7.37 -15.41 6.14
N GLU A 112 7.29 -15.61 4.82
CA GLU A 112 7.32 -16.93 4.21
C GLU A 112 8.67 -17.65 4.43
N VAL A 113 9.78 -16.92 4.54
CA VAL A 113 11.11 -17.43 4.92
C VAL A 113 11.13 -17.97 6.36
N GLY A 114 10.36 -17.38 7.28
CA GLY A 114 10.29 -17.78 8.68
C GLY A 114 9.55 -19.10 8.88
N GLU A 115 8.47 -19.32 8.11
CA GLU A 115 7.63 -20.51 8.22
C GLU A 115 8.16 -21.70 7.40
N ASN A 116 8.86 -21.45 6.29
CA ASN A 116 9.38 -22.51 5.44
C ASN A 116 10.68 -23.14 5.99
N LYS A 117 10.60 -24.44 6.33
CA LYS A 117 11.76 -25.26 6.75
C LYS A 117 12.56 -25.90 5.58
N LYS A 118 12.29 -25.53 4.33
CA LYS A 118 12.95 -26.10 3.14
C LYS A 118 14.28 -25.40 2.81
N ASP A 119 15.17 -26.14 2.12
CA ASP A 119 16.44 -25.73 1.48
C ASP A 119 16.99 -24.34 1.83
N SER A 120 18.08 -24.28 2.62
CA SER A 120 18.73 -23.03 3.04
C SER A 120 19.12 -22.08 1.89
N GLY A 121 19.42 -22.60 0.69
CA GLY A 121 19.77 -21.76 -0.47
C GLY A 121 18.62 -20.89 -0.97
N LYS A 122 17.42 -21.47 -1.11
CA LYS A 122 16.22 -20.74 -1.56
C LYS A 122 15.76 -19.77 -0.48
N LYS A 123 15.80 -20.19 0.78
CA LYS A 123 15.47 -19.35 1.94
C LYS A 123 16.29 -18.06 1.98
N LYS A 124 17.62 -18.16 1.78
CA LYS A 124 18.53 -17.01 1.73
C LYS A 124 18.19 -16.07 0.58
N PHE A 125 17.85 -16.61 -0.59
CA PHE A 125 17.45 -15.79 -1.74
C PHE A 125 16.15 -15.01 -1.48
N TYR A 126 15.11 -15.66 -0.97
CA TYR A 126 13.84 -14.98 -0.63
C TYR A 126 14.01 -13.95 0.48
N ALA A 127 14.84 -14.25 1.49
CA ALA A 127 15.14 -13.32 2.58
C ALA A 127 15.86 -12.06 2.08
N LEU A 128 16.90 -12.25 1.25
CA LEU A 128 17.66 -11.16 0.66
C LEU A 128 16.79 -10.31 -0.27
N CYS A 129 15.96 -10.96 -1.11
CA CYS A 129 15.05 -10.30 -2.02
C CYS A 129 13.99 -9.48 -1.27
N GLY A 130 13.34 -10.06 -0.26
CA GLY A 130 12.33 -9.38 0.56
C GLY A 130 12.91 -8.17 1.30
N LEU A 131 14.10 -8.32 1.89
CA LEU A 131 14.79 -7.21 2.56
C LEU A 131 15.15 -6.09 1.59
N ALA A 132 15.69 -6.42 0.41
CA ALA A 132 16.05 -5.43 -0.61
C ALA A 132 14.82 -4.65 -1.10
N VAL A 133 13.71 -5.35 -1.37
CA VAL A 133 12.44 -4.74 -1.80
C VAL A 133 11.93 -3.76 -0.74
N VAL A 134 11.79 -4.19 0.52
CA VAL A 134 11.32 -3.32 1.61
C VAL A 134 12.20 -2.08 1.73
N ALA A 135 13.52 -2.25 1.70
CA ALA A 135 14.46 -1.17 1.91
C ALA A 135 14.43 -0.12 0.76
N ILE A 136 14.29 -0.57 -0.49
CA ILE A 136 14.18 0.33 -1.66
C ILE A 136 12.86 1.11 -1.63
N PHE A 137 11.72 0.42 -1.48
CA PHE A 137 10.41 1.07 -1.53
C PHE A 137 10.15 1.97 -0.33
N PHE A 138 10.64 1.60 0.86
CA PHE A 138 10.57 2.46 2.05
C PHE A 138 11.38 3.76 1.87
N SER A 139 12.53 3.67 1.19
CA SER A 139 13.34 4.85 0.86
C SER A 139 12.62 5.78 -0.11
N PHE A 140 11.96 5.22 -1.12
CA PHE A 140 11.18 6.00 -2.08
C PHE A 140 9.97 6.69 -1.42
N MET A 141 9.30 5.99 -0.49
CA MET A 141 8.21 6.54 0.31
C MET A 141 8.69 7.76 1.12
N LEU A 142 9.80 7.66 1.86
CA LEU A 142 10.38 8.80 2.59
C LEU A 142 10.81 9.96 1.68
N SER A 143 11.22 9.67 0.45
CA SER A 143 11.57 10.70 -0.54
C SER A 143 10.35 11.55 -0.92
N ILE A 144 9.21 10.91 -1.22
CA ILE A 144 7.96 11.62 -1.53
C ILE A 144 7.47 12.44 -0.33
N PHE A 145 7.53 11.88 0.89
CA PHE A 145 7.12 12.61 2.10
C PHE A 145 7.94 13.89 2.34
N LYS A 146 9.23 13.89 2.01
CA LYS A 146 10.07 15.10 2.13
C LYS A 146 9.73 16.19 1.14
N VAL A 147 9.35 15.82 -0.09
CA VAL A 147 8.92 16.80 -1.08
C VAL A 147 7.73 17.60 -0.55
N LYS A 148 6.84 16.92 0.19
CA LYS A 148 5.67 17.54 0.84
C LYS A 148 6.00 18.23 2.17
N HIS A 149 6.99 17.73 2.92
CA HIS A 149 7.45 18.30 4.20
C HIS A 149 8.92 18.70 4.16
N ARG A 150 9.19 19.94 3.71
CA ARG A 150 10.55 20.47 3.57
C ARG A 150 11.35 20.57 4.87
N GLY A 151 10.70 20.47 6.03
CA GLY A 151 11.33 20.52 7.36
C GLY A 151 11.79 19.18 7.94
N TYR A 152 11.66 18.06 7.23
CA TYR A 152 11.97 16.73 7.79
C TYR A 152 13.50 16.44 7.82
N PRO A 153 14.14 16.33 9.00
CA PRO A 153 15.60 16.29 9.11
C PRO A 153 16.24 14.93 8.79
N TYR A 154 15.47 13.83 8.77
CA TYR A 154 16.03 12.49 8.59
C TYR A 154 16.25 12.15 7.12
N ARG A 155 17.51 11.96 6.71
CA ARG A 155 17.90 11.41 5.41
C ARG A 155 18.31 9.95 5.54
N LEU A 156 17.36 9.02 5.37
CA LEU A 156 17.69 7.70 4.85
C LEU A 156 18.20 7.90 3.41
N GLY A 157 19.48 8.22 3.27
CA GLY A 157 20.15 8.19 1.98
C GLY A 157 20.26 6.75 1.52
N THR A 158 20.16 6.50 0.21
CA THR A 158 20.37 5.20 -0.44
C THR A 158 21.65 4.50 0.05
N LEU A 159 22.66 5.25 0.49
CA LEU A 159 23.88 4.73 1.15
C LEU A 159 23.62 4.03 2.50
N CYS A 160 22.79 4.61 3.37
CA CYS A 160 22.47 4.03 4.69
C CYS A 160 21.63 2.76 4.54
N VAL A 161 20.80 2.70 3.51
CA VAL A 161 20.00 1.52 3.15
C VAL A 161 20.89 0.40 2.63
N CYS A 162 21.85 0.71 1.76
CA CYS A 162 22.85 -0.26 1.30
C CYS A 162 23.72 -0.77 2.47
N VAL A 163 24.12 0.11 3.40
CA VAL A 163 24.88 -0.28 4.61
C VAL A 163 24.02 -1.10 5.57
N CYS A 164 22.77 -0.73 5.82
CA CYS A 164 21.88 -1.45 6.74
C CYS A 164 21.47 -2.81 6.16
N VAL A 165 21.19 -2.90 4.87
CA VAL A 165 20.98 -4.17 4.16
C VAL A 165 22.25 -5.01 4.16
N CYS A 166 23.42 -4.44 3.87
CA CYS A 166 24.69 -5.17 3.88
C CYS A 166 25.08 -5.65 5.30
N VAL A 167 24.79 -4.87 6.35
CA VAL A 167 24.99 -5.23 7.76
C VAL A 167 23.98 -6.28 8.22
N CYS A 168 22.69 -6.15 7.90
CA CYS A 168 21.67 -7.16 8.21
C CYS A 168 21.95 -8.47 7.46
N VAL A 169 22.38 -8.42 6.20
CA VAL A 169 22.75 -9.61 5.42
C VAL A 169 24.01 -10.25 5.97
N ARG A 170 25.01 -9.48 6.39
CA ARG A 170 26.18 -10.01 7.13
C ARG A 170 25.79 -10.63 8.46
N ALA A 171 24.90 -10.00 9.23
CA ALA A 171 24.44 -10.51 10.51
C ALA A 171 23.66 -11.83 10.33
N PHE A 172 22.76 -11.89 9.34
CA PHE A 172 21.99 -13.10 9.03
C PHE A 172 22.88 -14.25 8.49
N LEU A 173 23.88 -13.94 7.67
CA LEU A 173 24.89 -14.92 7.23
C LEU A 173 25.84 -15.37 8.35
N CYS A 174 26.05 -14.52 9.36
CA CYS A 174 26.88 -14.83 10.54
C CYS A 174 26.12 -15.71 11.53
N GLU A 175 24.81 -15.46 11.73
CA GLU A 175 23.91 -16.29 12.56
C GLU A 175 23.81 -17.72 11.99
N ASP A 176 23.65 -17.87 10.68
CA ASP A 176 23.64 -19.19 10.00
C ASP A 176 24.98 -19.96 10.13
N ARG A 177 26.10 -19.29 10.44
CA ARG A 177 27.42 -19.95 10.63
C ARG A 177 27.68 -20.35 12.08
N SER A 178 26.92 -19.83 13.05
CA SER A 178 27.04 -20.18 14.47
C SER A 178 26.22 -21.41 14.86
N LEU A 179 25.38 -21.91 13.95
CA LEU A 179 24.49 -23.06 14.15
C LEU A 179 24.97 -24.35 13.43
N TYR A 180 26.17 -24.34 12.85
CA TYR A 180 26.87 -25.52 12.31
C TYR A 180 28.20 -25.74 13.04
#